data_AF-A0A523MLC4-F1
#
_entry.id   AF-A0A523MLC4-F1
#
_cell.length_a   1.000
_cell.length_b   1.000
_cell.length_c   1.000
_cell.angle_alpha   90.00
_cell.angle_beta   90.00
_cell.angle_gamma   90.00
#
_symmetry.space_group_name_H-M   'P 1'
#
loop_
_entity.id
_entity.type
_entity.pdbx_description
1 polymer ?
#
loop_
_entity_poly.entity_id
_entity_poly.type
_entity_poly.pdbx_seq_one_letter_code
_entity_poly.pdbx_strand_id
1 'polypeptide(L)' 'MGDVFNADLVAAAIRMATPLILVALAAAISLKAGIFNIAVEGVMLWAAFVAVVVATASGSVLLAVLASCVACVL' A
#
# COMPACT_ATOMS: atom_id res chain seq x y z
N MET A 1 2.01 5.65 -30.47
CA MET A 1 3.05 4.92 -29.70
C MET A 1 3.77 5.83 -28.70
N GLY A 2 3.98 7.13 -29.00
CA GLY A 2 4.49 8.10 -28.03
C GLY A 2 3.56 8.36 -26.82
N ASP A 3 2.24 8.19 -26.97
CA ASP A 3 1.29 8.36 -25.85
C ASP A 3 1.29 7.20 -24.84
N VAL A 4 1.90 6.05 -25.19
CA VAL A 4 1.95 4.88 -24.29
C VAL A 4 3.03 5.05 -23.23
N PHE A 5 4.19 5.59 -23.63
CA PHE A 5 5.28 5.93 -22.73
C PHE A 5 5.33 7.44 -22.51
N ASN A 6 4.44 7.91 -21.63
CA ASN A 6 4.33 9.33 -21.28
C ASN A 6 4.84 9.60 -19.85
N ALA A 7 5.18 10.86 -19.56
CA ALA A 7 5.70 11.28 -18.25
C ALA A 7 4.72 10.98 -17.10
N ASP A 8 3.41 11.06 -17.36
CA ASP A 8 2.37 10.74 -16.38
C ASP A 8 2.38 9.27 -15.95
N LEU A 9 2.69 8.36 -16.89
CA LEU A 9 2.82 6.93 -16.58
C LEU A 9 3.99 6.70 -15.61
N VAL A 10 5.14 7.34 -15.88
CA VAL A 10 6.32 7.23 -15.02
C VAL A 10 6.04 7.82 -13.64
N ALA A 11 5.37 8.98 -13.58
CA ALA A 11 4.98 9.60 -12.31
C ALA A 11 4.02 8.71 -11.49
N ALA A 12 3.02 8.10 -12.15
CA ALA A 12 2.11 7.16 -11.50
C ALA A 12 2.83 5.90 -11.02
N ALA A 13 3.74 5.35 -11.84
CA ALA A 13 4.55 4.19 -11.48
C ALA A 13 5.39 4.45 -10.22
N ILE A 14 6.04 5.61 -10.12
CA ILE A 14 6.84 5.97 -8.92
C ILE A 14 5.95 6.10 -7.68
N ARG A 15 4.78 6.75 -7.79
CA ARG A 15 3.85 6.91 -6.65
C ARG A 15 3.33 5.56 -6.13
N MET A 16 3.08 4.60 -7.03
CA MET A 16 2.65 3.25 -6.66
C MET A 16 3.80 2.37 -6.17
N ALA A 17 4.99 2.48 -6.76
CA ALA A 17 6.16 1.73 -6.37
C ALA A 17 6.67 2.11 -4.97
N THR A 18 6.54 3.38 -4.58
CA THR A 18 7.01 3.89 -3.28
C THR A 18 6.46 3.09 -2.08
N PRO A 19 5.14 2.91 -1.90
CA PRO A 19 4.60 2.08 -0.83
C PRO A 19 4.93 0.59 -0.98
N LEU A 20 5.00 0.07 -2.22
CA LEU A 20 5.35 -1.33 -2.48
C LEU A 20 6.79 -1.66 -2.04
N ILE A 21 7.74 -0.74 -2.24
CA ILE A 21 9.13 -0.93 -1.80
C ILE A 21 9.22 -1.05 -0.27
N LEU A 22 8.39 -0.31 0.48
CA LEU A 22 8.35 -0.42 1.95
C LEU A 22 7.86 -1.80 2.40
N VAL A 23 6.86 -2.36 1.72
CA VAL A 23 6.37 -3.73 1.95
C VAL A 23 7.44 -4.76 1.58
N ALA A 24 8.09 -4.60 0.44
CA ALA A 24 9.18 -5.47 0.01
C ALA A 24 10.35 -5.47 1.00
N LEU A 25 10.66 -4.32 1.62
CA LEU A 25 11.68 -4.23 2.67
C LEU A 25 11.28 -5.05 3.91
N ALA A 26 10.04 -4.97 4.36
CA ALA A 26 9.54 -5.78 5.48
C ALA A 26 9.56 -7.29 5.17
N ALA A 27 9.20 -7.66 3.94
CA ALA A 27 9.30 -9.04 3.46
C ALA A 27 10.77 -9.52 3.39
N ALA A 28 11.69 -8.67 2.92
CA ALA A 28 13.13 -8.98 2.88
C ALA A 28 13.74 -9.20 4.28
N ILE A 29 13.29 -8.45 5.28
CA ILE A 29 13.68 -8.67 6.68
C ILE A 29 13.16 -10.03 7.18
N SER A 30 11.91 -10.38 6.86
CA SER A 30 11.33 -11.69 7.23
C SER A 30 12.08 -12.85 6.57
N LEU A 31 12.48 -12.68 5.31
CA LEU A 31 13.31 -13.65 4.59
C LEU A 31 14.66 -13.88 5.26
N LYS A 32 15.28 -12.85 5.86
CA LYS A 32 16.51 -13.03 6.66
C LYS A 32 16.31 -13.88 7.92
N ALA A 33 15.09 -13.91 8.47
CA ALA A 33 14.72 -14.79 9.57
C ALA A 33 14.34 -16.21 9.11
N GLY A 34 14.44 -16.51 7.81
CA GLY A 34 14.02 -17.79 7.23
C GLY A 34 12.50 -17.94 7.10
N ILE A 35 11.74 -16.85 7.26
CA ILE A 35 10.27 -16.85 7.23
C ILE A 35 9.80 -16.16 5.95
N PHE A 36 9.12 -16.91 5.08
CA PHE A 36 8.45 -16.35 3.91
C PHE A 36 7.12 -15.71 4.32
N ASN A 37 7.16 -14.42 4.67
CA ASN A 37 6.01 -13.69 5.19
C ASN A 37 5.16 -13.07 4.07
N ILE A 38 4.26 -13.87 3.47
CA ILE A 38 3.30 -13.39 2.47
C ILE A 38 2.17 -12.54 3.09
N ALA A 39 2.01 -12.59 4.42
CA ALA A 39 0.97 -11.82 5.11
C ALA A 39 1.19 -10.31 4.96
N VAL A 40 2.43 -9.84 4.76
CA VAL A 40 2.73 -8.40 4.60
C VAL A 40 2.01 -7.80 3.39
N GLU A 41 1.96 -8.52 2.25
CA GLU A 41 1.19 -8.10 1.07
C GLU A 41 -0.31 -8.03 1.38
N GLY A 42 -0.84 -9.02 2.11
CA GLY A 42 -2.24 -9.05 2.53
C GLY A 42 -2.62 -7.90 3.45
N VAL A 43 -1.75 -7.58 4.40
CA VAL A 43 -1.92 -6.47 5.36
C VAL A 43 -1.91 -5.12 4.64
N MET A 44 -1.07 -4.94 3.61
CA MET A 44 -1.11 -3.74 2.74
C MET A 44 -2.44 -3.60 1.99
N LEU A 45 -2.91 -4.68 1.35
CA LEU A 45 -4.18 -4.67 0.61
C LEU A 45 -5.36 -4.41 1.54
N TRP A 46 -5.35 -4.99 2.74
CA TRP A 46 -6.38 -4.77 3.75
C TRP A 46 -6.42 -3.30 4.21
N ALA A 47 -5.27 -2.71 4.52
CA ALA A 47 -5.18 -1.31 4.89
C ALA A 47 -5.66 -0.38 3.77
N ALA A 48 -5.30 -0.67 2.51
CA ALA A 48 -5.74 0.09 1.35
C ALA A 48 -7.27 0.01 1.15
N PHE A 49 -7.84 -1.19 1.30
CA PHE A 49 -9.29 -1.40 1.21
C PHE A 49 -10.04 -0.59 2.28
N VAL A 50 -9.62 -0.70 3.54
CA VAL A 50 -10.22 0.04 4.66
C VAL A 50 -10.11 1.55 4.46
N ALA A 51 -8.95 2.04 3.99
CA ALA A 51 -8.77 3.45 3.69
C ALA A 51 -9.78 3.95 2.64
N VAL A 52 -10.02 3.20 1.56
CA VAL A 52 -10.99 3.57 0.52
C VAL A 52 -12.43 3.54 1.06
N VAL A 53 -12.80 2.49 1.80
CA VAL A 53 -14.14 2.38 2.40
C VAL A 53 -14.42 3.53 3.36
N VAL A 54 -13.48 3.86 4.24
CA VAL A 54 -13.66 4.94 5.21
C VAL A 54 -13.60 6.32 4.55
N ALA A 55 -12.73 6.53 3.56
CA ALA A 55 -12.67 7.79 2.81
C ALA A 55 -13.97 8.06 2.05
N THR A 56 -14.55 7.03 1.43
CA THR A 56 -15.82 7.16 0.68
C THR A 56 -17.03 7.32 1.60
N ALA A 57 -17.06 6.65 2.75
CA ALA A 57 -18.17 6.76 3.70
C ALA A 57 -18.15 8.06 4.52
N SER A 58 -16.96 8.52 4.93
CA SER A 58 -16.83 9.68 5.84
C SER A 58 -16.51 11.00 5.14
N GLY A 59 -16.01 10.96 3.90
CA GLY A 59 -15.47 12.13 3.21
C GLY A 59 -14.18 12.70 3.82
N SER A 60 -13.62 12.08 4.86
CA SER A 60 -12.43 12.57 5.57
C SER A 60 -11.22 11.67 5.34
N VAL A 61 -10.18 12.25 4.73
CA VAL A 61 -8.90 11.56 4.50
C VAL A 61 -8.20 11.22 5.82
N LEU A 62 -8.28 12.11 6.82
CA LEU A 62 -7.63 11.89 8.11
C LEU A 62 -8.24 10.69 8.85
N LEU A 63 -9.57 10.59 8.81
CA LEU A 63 -10.29 9.49 9.44
C LEU A 63 -9.99 8.16 8.74
N ALA A 64 -9.86 8.18 7.41
CA ALA A 64 -9.48 7.02 6.63
C ALA A 64 -8.09 6.50 6.98
N VAL A 65 -7.11 7.39 7.17
CA VAL A 65 -5.74 7.02 7.58
C VAL A 65 -5.73 6.42 8.98
N LEU A 66 -6.42 7.04 9.94
CA LEU A 66 -6.48 6.50 11.30
C LEU A 66 -7.16 5.13 11.35
N ALA A 67 -8.27 4.98 10.64
CA ALA A 67 -9.00 3.71 10.60
C ALA A 67 -8.21 2.58 9.93
N SER A 68 -7.49 2.87 8.83
CA SER A 68 -6.65 1.86 8.17
C SER A 68 -5.45 1.46 9.02
N CYS A 69 -4.83 2.39 9.75
CA CYS A 69 -3.78 2.05 10.73
C CYS A 69 -4.29 1.10 11.82
N VAL A 70 -5.46 1.36 12.40
CA VAL A 70 -6.05 0.48 13.43
C VAL A 70 -6.42 -0.89 12.85
N ALA A 71 -7.03 -0.92 11.66
CA ALA A 71 -7.44 -2.17 11.01
C ALA A 71 -6.28 -3.07 10.59
N CYS A 72 -5.08 -2.49 10.41
CA CYS A 72 -3.86 -3.18 10.01
C CYS A 72 -3.06 -3.74 11.22
N VAL A 73 -3.34 -3.25 12.43
CA VAL A 73 -2.70 -3.71 13.68
C VAL A 73 -3.46 -4.88 14.30
N LEU A 74 -4.76 -5.00 14.02
CA LEU A 74 -5.65 -6.04 14.51
C LEU A 74 -5.55 -7.32 13.66
#